data_AF-A0A368FBB7-F1
#
_entry.id   AF-A0A368FBB7-F1
#
_cell.length_a   1.000
_cell.length_b   1.000
_cell.length_c   1.000
_cell.angle_alpha   90.00
_cell.angle_beta   90.00
_cell.angle_gamma   90.00
#
_symmetry.space_group_name_H-M   'P 1'
#
loop_
_entity.id
_entity.type
_entity.pdbx_description
1 polymer ?
#
loop_
_entity_poly.entity_id
_entity_poly.type
_entity_poly.pdbx_seq_one_letter_code
_entity_poly.pdbx_strand_id
1 'polypeptide(L)'
;MFFSSPLLKESALARGKSVYPKVTVFSEILPLASKNHSNAKRGRPAASSCTQELQALFSCLKKWEFDDKPCGKQHSAYMDCVHESERAMEEYKEAAKKVC
;
A
#
# COMPACT_ATOMS: atom_id res chain seq x y z
N MET A 1 -12.70 -43.90 25.77
CA MET A 1 -13.50 -42.81 25.17
C MET A 1 -14.23 -42.10 26.30
N PHE A 2 -13.74 -40.96 26.75
CA PHE A 2 -14.40 -40.15 27.78
C PHE A 2 -14.91 -38.88 27.10
N PHE A 3 -16.21 -38.84 26.83
CA PHE A 3 -16.87 -37.69 26.26
C PHE A 3 -16.88 -36.55 27.27
N SER A 4 -16.17 -35.47 26.94
CA SER A 4 -16.18 -34.22 27.67
C SER A 4 -17.61 -33.69 27.73
N SER A 5 -18.14 -33.54 28.95
CA SER A 5 -19.45 -32.91 29.15
C SER A 5 -19.35 -31.42 28.79
N PRO A 6 -20.38 -30.82 28.19
CA PRO A 6 -20.33 -29.40 27.86
C PRO A 6 -20.22 -28.56 29.14
N LEU A 7 -19.21 -27.70 29.20
CA LEU A 7 -18.89 -26.80 30.31
C LEU A 7 -19.95 -25.70 30.56
N LEU A 8 -20.98 -25.60 29.73
CA LEU A 8 -22.07 -24.65 29.92
C LEU A 8 -23.42 -25.34 29.83
N LYS A 9 -24.02 -25.57 31.00
CA LYS A 9 -25.43 -25.91 31.15
C LYS A 9 -26.22 -24.60 31.17
N GLU A 10 -27.14 -24.40 30.22
CA GLU A 10 -27.93 -23.16 30.03
C GLU A 10 -28.68 -22.71 31.30
N SER A 11 -29.01 -23.62 32.21
CA SER A 11 -29.68 -23.32 33.48
C SER A 11 -28.83 -22.54 34.48
N ALA A 12 -27.51 -22.42 34.28
CA ALA A 12 -26.62 -21.69 35.18
C ALA A 12 -26.54 -20.18 34.90
N LEU A 13 -27.05 -19.72 33.76
CA LEU A 13 -26.97 -18.31 33.34
C LEU A 13 -28.10 -17.41 33.90
N ALA A 14 -29.09 -17.98 34.60
CA ALA A 14 -30.34 -17.26 34.87
C ALA A 14 -30.38 -16.41 36.17
N ARG A 15 -29.41 -16.48 37.09
CA ARG A 15 -29.50 -15.76 38.39
C ARG A 15 -28.16 -15.28 38.97
N GLY A 16 -27.40 -14.50 38.22
CA GLY A 16 -26.21 -13.82 38.73
C GLY A 16 -26.02 -12.45 38.10
N LYS A 17 -25.45 -11.50 38.86
CA LYS A 17 -24.95 -10.23 38.32
C LYS A 17 -24.12 -10.54 37.07
N SER A 18 -24.30 -9.79 35.98
CA SER A 18 -23.63 -10.09 34.71
C SER A 18 -22.13 -10.28 34.95
N VAL A 19 -21.62 -11.43 34.52
CA VAL A 19 -20.18 -11.76 34.59
C VAL A 19 -19.36 -10.74 33.78
N TYR A 20 -20.01 -10.10 32.80
CA TYR A 20 -19.43 -9.05 31.97
C TYR A 20 -19.46 -7.67 32.65
N PRO A 21 -18.36 -6.90 32.54
CA PRO A 21 -18.27 -5.56 33.12
C PRO A 21 -19.29 -4.61 32.46
N LYS A 22 -19.82 -3.68 33.27
CA LYS A 22 -20.82 -2.68 32.81
C LYS A 22 -20.26 -1.65 31.83
N VAL A 23 -18.94 -1.54 31.72
CA VAL A 23 -18.26 -0.61 30.83
C VAL A 23 -17.72 -1.39 29.64
N THR A 24 -18.14 -1.00 28.45
CA THR A 24 -17.64 -1.55 27.19
C THR A 24 -16.26 -0.97 26.89
N VAL A 25 -15.21 -1.76 27.13
CA VAL A 25 -13.82 -1.33 26.94
C VAL A 25 -13.37 -1.46 25.48
N PHE A 26 -14.01 -2.35 24.72
CA PHE A 26 -13.70 -2.62 23.32
C PHE A 26 -14.97 -2.95 22.55
N SER A 27 -15.13 -2.33 21.38
CA SER A 27 -16.19 -2.64 20.42
C SER A 27 -15.57 -3.27 19.18
N GLU A 28 -15.94 -4.50 18.91
CA GLU A 28 -15.42 -5.29 17.82
C GLU A 28 -16.09 -4.88 16.50
N ILE A 29 -15.33 -4.22 15.62
CA ILE A 29 -15.81 -3.84 14.27
C ILE A 29 -15.67 -5.03 13.30
N LEU A 30 -14.65 -5.85 13.52
CA LEU A 30 -14.36 -7.05 12.74
C LEU A 30 -14.17 -8.22 13.69
N PRO A 31 -14.63 -9.43 13.31
CA PRO A 31 -14.48 -10.60 14.15
C PRO A 31 -13.01 -10.82 14.54
N LEU A 32 -12.75 -11.09 15.83
CA LEU A 32 -11.48 -11.43 16.45
C LEU A 32 -11.09 -12.86 16.05
N ALA A 33 -11.09 -13.11 14.75
CA ALA A 33 -10.74 -14.36 14.11
C ALA A 33 -9.62 -14.11 13.10
N SER A 34 -8.70 -15.07 12.97
CA SER A 34 -7.67 -15.02 11.94
C SER A 34 -8.29 -15.13 10.56
N LYS A 35 -7.79 -14.35 9.60
CA LYS A 35 -8.14 -14.52 8.18
C LYS A 35 -7.33 -15.66 7.59
N ASN A 36 -7.94 -16.40 6.66
CA ASN A 36 -7.26 -17.47 5.91
C ASN A 36 -6.26 -16.94 4.86
N HIS A 37 -6.23 -15.63 4.63
CA HIS A 37 -5.30 -14.95 3.73
C HIS A 37 -4.61 -13.79 4.45
N SER A 38 -3.37 -13.52 4.08
CA SER A 38 -2.67 -12.30 4.48
C SER A 38 -2.90 -11.21 3.45
N ASN A 39 -2.93 -9.95 3.89
CA ASN A 39 -2.91 -8.84 2.95
C ASN A 39 -1.52 -8.77 2.33
N ALA A 40 -1.43 -8.89 1.01
CA ALA A 40 -0.18 -8.71 0.29
C ALA A 40 0.34 -7.28 0.51
N LYS A 41 1.66 -7.16 0.77
CA LYS A 41 2.31 -5.85 0.86
C LYS A 41 2.19 -5.18 -0.51
N ARG A 42 1.54 -4.01 -0.56
CA ARG A 42 1.54 -3.19 -1.77
C ARG A 42 2.96 -2.66 -1.98
N GLY A 43 3.73 -3.33 -2.83
CA GLY A 43 4.97 -2.77 -3.33
C GLY A 43 4.63 -1.49 -4.11
N ARG A 44 5.29 -0.39 -3.78
CA ARG A 44 5.35 0.75 -4.68
C ARG A 44 6.56 0.49 -5.58
N PRO A 45 6.42 0.53 -6.92
CA PRO A 45 7.57 0.43 -7.79
C PRO A 45 8.55 1.54 -7.42
N ALA A 46 9.84 1.21 -7.35
CA ALA A 46 10.92 2.17 -7.18
C ALA A 46 11.10 2.93 -8.49
N ALA A 47 10.14 3.79 -8.84
CA ALA A 47 10.30 4.71 -9.95
C ALA A 47 11.31 5.79 -9.51
N SER A 48 12.45 5.85 -10.18
CA SER A 48 13.29 7.05 -10.18
C SER A 48 12.39 8.21 -10.60
N SER A 49 12.30 9.25 -9.78
CA SER A 49 11.31 10.32 -10.00
C SER A 49 11.72 11.31 -11.12
N CYS A 50 12.74 10.98 -11.91
CA CYS A 50 13.40 11.84 -12.91
C CYS A 50 13.69 13.28 -12.44
N THR A 51 13.75 13.50 -11.12
CA THR A 51 13.82 14.84 -10.52
C THR A 51 15.15 15.52 -10.77
N GLN A 52 16.24 14.76 -10.88
CA GLN A 52 17.57 15.30 -11.20
C GLN A 52 17.60 15.88 -12.61
N GLU A 53 17.16 15.13 -13.62
CA GLU A 53 17.12 15.59 -15.02
C GLU A 53 16.14 16.76 -15.19
N LEU A 54 15.00 16.70 -14.51
CA LEU A 54 14.01 17.78 -14.50
C LEU A 54 14.60 19.07 -13.90
N GLN A 55 15.38 18.97 -12.82
CA GLN A 55 16.03 20.12 -12.19
C GLN A 55 17.15 20.70 -13.09
N ALA A 56 17.86 19.86 -13.84
CA ALA A 56 18.84 20.30 -14.84
C ALA A 56 18.17 21.03 -16.02
N LEU A 57 17.02 20.53 -16.48
CA LEU A 57 16.21 21.17 -17.53
C LEU A 57 15.70 22.55 -17.08
N PHE A 58 15.12 22.65 -15.88
CA PHE A 58 14.68 23.95 -15.34
C PHE A 58 15.83 24.94 -15.15
N SER A 59 17.01 24.45 -14.78
CA SER A 59 18.20 25.29 -14.66
C SER A 59 18.67 25.85 -16.01
N CYS A 60 18.48 25.09 -17.09
CA CYS A 60 18.75 25.54 -18.45
C CYS A 60 17.69 26.55 -18.92
N LEU A 61 16.41 26.22 -18.77
CA LEU A 61 15.29 27.10 -19.16
C LEU A 61 15.38 28.47 -18.48
N LYS A 62 15.74 28.50 -17.19
CA LYS A 62 15.92 29.75 -16.45
C LYS A 62 17.03 30.64 -17.02
N LYS A 63 18.07 30.08 -17.65
CA LYS A 63 19.18 30.85 -18.24
C LYS A 63 18.82 31.47 -19.59
N TRP A 64 17.86 30.88 -20.30
CA TRP A 64 17.53 31.25 -21.68
C TRP A 64 16.09 31.79 -21.80
N GLU A 65 15.54 32.37 -20.74
CA GLU A 65 14.17 32.91 -20.71
C GLU A 65 13.10 31.90 -21.18
N PHE A 66 13.30 30.62 -20.87
CA PHE A 66 12.43 29.51 -21.26
C PHE A 66 12.39 29.22 -22.78
N ASP A 67 13.40 29.63 -23.54
CA ASP A 67 13.56 29.18 -24.92
C ASP A 67 14.09 27.73 -24.93
N ASP A 68 13.31 26.81 -25.50
CA ASP A 68 13.61 25.37 -25.50
C ASP A 68 14.77 24.99 -26.44
N LYS A 69 15.02 25.79 -27.49
CA LYS A 69 16.05 25.52 -28.51
C LYS A 69 17.45 25.26 -27.93
N PRO A 70 17.98 26.07 -26.99
CA PRO A 70 19.28 25.83 -26.36
C PRO A 70 19.30 24.66 -25.35
N CYS A 71 18.13 24.23 -24.85
CA CYS A 71 18.00 23.23 -23.79
C CYS A 71 17.69 21.81 -24.30
N GLY A 72 17.80 21.57 -25.61
CA GLY A 72 17.45 20.28 -26.22
C GLY A 72 18.18 19.06 -25.64
N LYS A 73 19.41 19.23 -25.15
CA LYS A 73 20.18 18.13 -24.52
C LYS A 73 19.63 17.70 -23.16
N GLN A 74 19.25 18.68 -22.34
CA GLN A 74 18.64 18.44 -21.03
C GLN A 74 17.22 17.94 -21.20
N HIS A 75 16.52 18.41 -22.23
CA HIS A 75 15.20 17.93 -22.59
C HIS A 75 15.22 16.47 -23.04
N SER A 76 16.18 16.07 -23.89
CA SER A 76 16.31 14.66 -24.29
C SER A 76 16.63 13.75 -23.10
N ALA A 77 17.57 14.15 -22.24
CA ALA A 77 17.93 13.38 -21.05
C ALA A 77 16.73 13.19 -20.09
N TYR A 78 15.89 14.21 -19.92
CA TYR A 78 14.65 14.10 -19.16
C TYR A 78 13.68 13.10 -19.81
N MET A 79 13.45 13.21 -21.13
CA MET A 79 12.53 12.32 -21.84
C MET A 79 13.01 10.87 -21.84
N ASP A 80 14.31 10.62 -21.94
CA ASP A 80 14.90 9.28 -21.84
C ASP A 80 14.61 8.65 -20.47
N CYS A 81 14.78 9.41 -19.37
CA CYS A 81 14.44 8.96 -18.03
C CYS A 81 12.94 8.65 -17.88
N VAL A 82 12.08 9.51 -18.44
CA VAL A 82 10.63 9.29 -18.40
C VAL A 82 10.25 8.00 -19.11
N HIS A 83 10.75 7.77 -20.32
CA HIS A 83 10.46 6.55 -21.08
C HIS A 83 10.99 5.29 -20.39
N GLU A 84 12.16 5.35 -19.78
CA GLU A 84 12.69 4.23 -18.98
C GLU A 84 11.79 3.95 -17.77
N SER A 85 11.34 5.00 -17.07
CA SER A 85 10.44 4.87 -15.93
C SER A 85 9.07 4.30 -16.33
N GLU A 86 8.52 4.70 -17.48
CA GLU A 86 7.27 4.18 -18.03
C GLU A 86 7.40 2.69 -18.33
N ARG A 87 8.52 2.27 -18.94
CA ARG A 87 8.81 0.86 -19.23
C ARG A 87 8.89 0.03 -17.95
N ALA A 88 9.64 0.50 -16.95
CA ALA A 88 9.75 -0.18 -15.66
C ALA A 88 8.39 -0.28 -14.94
N MET A 89 7.53 0.74 -15.08
CA MET A 89 6.17 0.73 -14.56
C MET A 89 5.27 -0.28 -15.28
N GLU A 90 5.39 -0.42 -16.60
CA GLU A 90 4.71 -1.44 -17.39
C GLU A 90 5.10 -2.86 -16.91
N GLU A 91 6.40 -3.12 -16.81
CA GLU A 91 6.95 -4.39 -16.32
C GLU A 91 6.46 -4.70 -14.89
N TYR A 92 6.43 -3.70 -14.02
CA TYR A 92 5.89 -3.85 -12.67
C TYR A 92 4.39 -4.18 -12.67
N LYS A 93 3.60 -3.52 -13.52
CA LYS A 93 2.16 -3.81 -13.67
C LYS A 93 1.94 -5.24 -14.18
N GLU A 94 2.74 -5.68 -15.15
CA GLU A 94 2.67 -7.05 -15.66
C GLU A 94 3.07 -8.08 -14.60
N ALA A 95 4.14 -7.83 -13.85
CA ALA A 95 4.56 -8.67 -12.74
C ALA A 95 3.49 -8.72 -11.64
N ALA A 96 2.86 -7.59 -11.31
CA ALA A 96 1.78 -7.52 -10.34
C ALA A 96 0.54 -8.32 -10.75
N LYS A 97 0.22 -8.38 -12.06
CA LYS A 97 -0.87 -9.23 -12.58
C LYS A 97 -0.58 -10.72 -12.45
N LYS A 98 0.69 -11.14 -12.54
CA LYS A 98 1.10 -12.56 -12.46
C LYS A 98 1.18 -13.11 -11.03
N VAL A 99 1.25 -12.23 -10.03
CA VAL A 99 1.45 -12.58 -8.61
C VAL A 99 0.11 -12.59 -7.82
N CYS A 100 -1.00 -12.21 -8.44
CA CYS A 100 -2.35 -12.37 -7.89
C CYS A 100 -3.01 -13.67 -8.36
#